data_AF-A0AAW3RT68-F1
#
_entry.id   AF-A0AAW3RT68-F1
#
_cell.length_a   1.000
_cell.length_b   1.000
_cell.length_c   1.000
_cell.angle_alpha   90.00
_cell.angle_beta   90.00
_cell.angle_gamma   90.00
#
_symmetry.space_group_name_H-M   'P 1'
#
loop_
_entity.id
_entity.type
_entity.pdbx_description
1 polymer ?
#
loop_
_entity_poly.entity_id
_entity_poly.type
_entity_poly.pdbx_seq_one_letter_code
_entity_poly.pdbx_strand_id
1 'polypeptide(L)'
;MWNSLFINSLKSFLSPRMVAVLLAVVLLLAVYLTGRNQGYQLAQALGDAALAKQQAAFNLLQQQQAETQNQLLRAAAEQYQQQVERGNQLEQRYVAARQKLAADNAALQRKIDHVTQQYIDEKGKVQPVQCVFTRGFVQHYNAAFGLSANSASDITAAARRTGAASGASAIADAELQRSGVSQRDILANISDNGERYQALSAQVNALLDYIETLQQAGEVTRED
;
A
#
# COMPACT_ATOMS: atom_id res chain seq x y z
N MET A 1 -49.62 86.90 -58.79
CA MET A 1 -50.62 86.14 -58.00
C MET A 1 -50.05 84.89 -57.31
N TRP A 2 -48.76 84.85 -56.91
CA TRP A 2 -48.16 83.67 -56.26
C TRP A 2 -47.70 83.88 -54.80
N ASN A 3 -47.74 85.12 -54.27
CA ASN A 3 -47.32 85.39 -52.88
C ASN A 3 -48.41 85.23 -51.81
N SER A 4 -49.71 85.25 -52.16
CA SER A 4 -50.79 85.20 -51.15
C SER A 4 -51.17 83.80 -50.68
N LEU A 5 -50.93 82.77 -51.48
CA LEU A 5 -51.25 81.38 -51.14
C LEU A 5 -50.21 80.75 -50.20
N PHE A 6 -48.94 81.13 -50.32
CA PHE A 6 -47.89 80.70 -49.38
C PHE A 6 -48.07 81.31 -47.98
N ILE A 7 -48.49 82.58 -47.90
CA ILE A 7 -48.64 83.31 -46.63
C ILE A 7 -49.89 82.84 -45.85
N ASN A 8 -50.99 82.48 -46.53
CA ASN A 8 -52.20 81.98 -45.87
C ASN A 8 -52.09 80.51 -45.42
N SER A 9 -51.29 79.69 -46.12
CA SER A 9 -50.93 78.34 -45.65
C SER A 9 -50.09 78.42 -44.37
N LEU A 10 -49.14 79.35 -44.29
CA LEU A 10 -48.36 79.60 -43.07
C LEU A 10 -49.23 80.08 -41.88
N LYS A 11 -50.26 80.90 -42.12
CA LYS A 11 -51.18 81.38 -41.07
C LYS A 11 -52.13 80.30 -40.52
N SER A 12 -52.53 79.32 -41.34
CA SER A 12 -53.36 78.18 -40.89
C SER A 12 -52.57 77.23 -39.98
N PHE A 13 -51.29 77.03 -40.27
CA PHE A 13 -50.34 76.31 -39.40
C PHE A 13 -50.10 77.03 -38.06
N LEU A 14 -50.27 78.36 -38.00
CA LEU A 14 -50.15 79.18 -36.80
C LEU A 14 -51.49 79.49 -36.09
N SER A 15 -52.57 78.74 -36.38
CA SER A 15 -53.80 78.89 -35.59
C SER A 15 -53.60 78.34 -34.17
N PRO A 16 -54.09 79.03 -33.12
CA PRO A 16 -53.78 78.68 -31.72
C PRO A 16 -54.21 77.27 -31.33
N ARG A 17 -55.22 76.70 -32.02
CA ARG A 17 -55.69 75.32 -31.82
C ARG A 17 -54.72 74.27 -32.38
N MET A 18 -54.16 74.50 -33.58
CA MET A 18 -53.17 73.59 -34.15
C MET A 18 -51.87 73.60 -33.34
N VAL A 19 -51.44 74.80 -32.88
CA VAL A 19 -50.28 74.93 -32.00
C VAL A 19 -50.49 74.17 -30.67
N ALA A 20 -51.69 74.23 -30.08
CA ALA A 20 -52.00 73.50 -28.86
C ALA A 20 -51.97 71.96 -29.03
N VAL A 21 -52.52 71.43 -30.13
CA VAL A 21 -52.48 70.00 -30.42
C VAL A 21 -51.04 69.52 -30.68
N LEU A 22 -50.25 70.30 -31.42
CA LEU A 22 -48.87 69.97 -31.73
C LEU A 22 -48.01 69.97 -30.44
N LEU A 23 -48.23 70.93 -29.55
CA LEU A 23 -47.63 70.94 -28.20
C LEU A 23 -48.02 69.72 -27.37
N ALA A 24 -49.30 69.32 -27.39
CA ALA A 24 -49.77 68.14 -26.66
C ALA A 24 -49.13 66.85 -27.19
N VAL A 25 -49.01 66.69 -28.51
CA VAL A 25 -48.36 65.53 -29.13
C VAL A 25 -46.86 65.51 -28.81
N VAL A 26 -46.17 66.67 -28.86
CA VAL A 26 -44.76 66.78 -28.49
C VAL A 26 -44.55 66.43 -27.01
N LEU A 27 -45.43 66.87 -26.11
CA LEU A 27 -45.37 66.50 -24.70
C LEU A 27 -45.59 65.00 -24.48
N LEU A 28 -46.56 64.39 -25.17
CA LEU A 28 -46.79 62.94 -25.08
C LEU A 28 -45.60 62.14 -25.61
N LEU A 29 -45.00 62.56 -26.73
CA LEU A 29 -43.78 61.96 -27.27
C LEU A 29 -42.59 62.11 -26.31
N ALA A 30 -42.42 63.29 -25.70
CA ALA A 30 -41.36 63.53 -24.73
C ALA A 30 -41.53 62.64 -23.49
N VAL A 31 -42.74 62.51 -22.96
CA VAL A 31 -43.05 61.61 -21.83
C VAL A 31 -42.81 60.15 -22.21
N TYR A 32 -43.26 59.71 -23.40
CA TYR A 32 -43.05 58.34 -23.87
C TYR A 32 -41.57 58.00 -24.03
N LEU A 33 -40.78 58.86 -24.68
CA LEU A 33 -39.35 58.64 -24.91
C LEU A 33 -38.56 58.64 -23.59
N THR A 34 -38.90 59.57 -22.68
CA THR A 34 -38.24 59.68 -21.37
C THR A 34 -38.58 58.47 -20.49
N GLY A 35 -39.86 58.10 -20.41
CA GLY A 35 -40.32 56.94 -19.65
C GLY A 35 -39.78 55.62 -20.20
N ARG A 36 -39.69 55.47 -21.53
CA ARG A 36 -39.06 54.31 -22.16
C ARG A 36 -37.58 54.25 -21.79
N ASN A 37 -36.81 55.33 -21.95
CA ASN A 37 -35.38 55.31 -21.64
C ASN A 37 -35.11 55.03 -20.16
N GLN A 38 -35.86 55.66 -19.24
CA GLN A 38 -35.77 55.40 -17.80
C GLN A 38 -36.14 53.95 -17.47
N GLY A 39 -37.20 53.42 -18.07
CA GLY A 39 -37.63 52.04 -17.88
C GLY A 39 -36.58 51.02 -18.35
N TYR A 40 -35.97 51.24 -19.51
CA TYR A 40 -34.88 50.39 -20.01
C TYR A 40 -33.64 50.44 -19.12
N GLN A 41 -33.22 51.63 -18.68
CA GLN A 41 -32.07 51.76 -17.77
C GLN A 41 -32.33 51.09 -16.42
N LEU A 42 -33.53 51.25 -15.87
CA LEU A 42 -33.90 50.60 -14.61
C LEU A 42 -33.94 49.08 -14.77
N ALA A 43 -34.56 48.57 -15.84
CA ALA A 43 -34.61 47.13 -16.12
C ALA A 43 -33.21 46.53 -16.34
N GLN A 44 -32.34 47.25 -17.05
CA GLN A 44 -30.95 46.85 -17.24
C GLN A 44 -30.18 46.83 -15.92
N ALA A 45 -30.27 47.89 -15.10
CA ALA A 45 -29.62 47.94 -13.80
C ALA A 45 -30.08 46.83 -12.85
N LEU A 46 -31.38 46.52 -12.83
CA LEU A 46 -31.93 45.42 -12.04
C LEU A 46 -31.46 44.05 -12.57
N GLY A 47 -31.39 43.87 -13.88
CA GLY A 47 -30.87 42.66 -14.51
C GLY A 47 -29.38 42.43 -14.21
N ASP A 48 -28.56 43.47 -14.36
CA ASP A 48 -27.13 43.44 -14.07
C ASP A 48 -26.88 43.16 -12.58
N ALA A 49 -27.66 43.78 -11.69
CA ALA A 49 -27.59 43.52 -10.25
C ALA A 49 -27.97 42.08 -9.89
N ALA A 50 -29.01 41.52 -10.51
CA ALA A 50 -29.42 40.13 -10.30
C ALA A 50 -28.35 39.13 -10.80
N LEU A 51 -27.78 39.38 -11.97
CA LEU A 51 -26.72 38.55 -12.55
C LEU A 51 -25.46 38.62 -11.70
N ALA A 52 -25.03 39.82 -11.29
CA ALA A 52 -23.87 39.99 -10.41
C ALA A 52 -24.06 39.24 -9.07
N LYS A 53 -25.26 39.29 -8.48
CA LYS A 53 -25.58 38.55 -7.26
C LYS A 53 -25.49 37.03 -7.46
N GLN A 54 -26.01 36.52 -8.57
CA GLN A 54 -25.95 35.10 -8.89
C GLN A 54 -24.51 34.64 -9.14
N GLN A 55 -23.72 35.42 -9.89
CA GLN A 55 -22.32 35.13 -10.15
C GLN A 55 -21.49 35.12 -8.85
N ALA A 56 -21.73 36.09 -7.96
CA ALA A 56 -21.06 36.14 -6.66
C ALA A 56 -21.39 34.91 -5.81
N ALA A 57 -22.67 34.50 -5.76
CA ALA A 57 -23.08 33.30 -5.03
C ALA A 57 -22.46 32.02 -5.63
N PHE A 58 -22.41 31.90 -6.95
CA PHE A 58 -21.77 30.78 -7.62
C PHE A 58 -20.27 30.72 -7.35
N ASN A 59 -19.56 31.85 -7.47
CA ASN A 59 -18.13 31.93 -7.19
C ASN A 59 -17.82 31.56 -5.73
N LEU A 60 -18.66 32.02 -4.78
CA LEU A 60 -18.50 31.69 -3.36
C LEU A 60 -18.71 30.19 -3.10
N LEU A 61 -19.73 29.58 -3.70
CA LEU A 61 -19.95 28.13 -3.60
C LEU A 61 -18.79 27.34 -4.21
N GLN A 62 -18.29 27.77 -5.38
CA GLN A 62 -17.16 27.13 -6.04
C GLN A 62 -15.89 27.23 -5.19
N GLN A 63 -15.64 28.38 -4.58
CA GLN A 63 -14.52 28.58 -3.66
C GLN A 63 -14.63 27.68 -2.43
N GLN A 64 -15.80 27.64 -1.78
CA GLN A 64 -16.02 26.76 -0.62
C GLN A 64 -15.81 25.29 -0.98
N GLN A 65 -16.32 24.84 -2.13
CA GLN A 65 -16.10 23.47 -2.60
C GLN A 65 -14.62 23.18 -2.84
N ALA A 66 -13.89 24.09 -3.46
CA ALA A 66 -12.45 23.94 -3.71
C ALA A 66 -11.67 23.87 -2.38
N GLU A 67 -12.02 24.70 -1.39
CA GLU A 67 -11.40 24.69 -0.07
C GLU A 67 -11.68 23.37 0.68
N THR A 68 -12.92 22.89 0.68
CA THR A 68 -13.26 21.59 1.29
C THR A 68 -12.53 20.44 0.61
N GLN A 69 -12.50 20.40 -0.72
CA GLN A 69 -11.76 19.37 -1.46
C GLN A 69 -10.26 19.42 -1.15
N ASN A 70 -9.69 20.62 -1.03
CA ASN A 70 -8.28 20.78 -0.69
C ASN A 70 -7.98 20.28 0.72
N GLN A 71 -8.86 20.56 1.70
CA GLN A 71 -8.73 20.04 3.07
C GLN A 71 -8.82 18.52 3.12
N LEU A 72 -9.78 17.92 2.41
CA LEU A 72 -9.90 16.46 2.31
C LEU A 72 -8.67 15.84 1.67
N LEU A 73 -8.14 16.44 0.59
CA LEU A 73 -6.95 15.95 -0.08
C LEU A 73 -5.71 16.04 0.82
N ARG A 74 -5.56 17.11 1.61
CA ARG A 74 -4.48 17.25 2.59
C ARG A 74 -4.56 16.19 3.68
N ALA A 75 -5.75 16.00 4.26
CA ALA A 75 -5.95 14.97 5.28
C ALA A 75 -5.66 13.56 4.74
N ALA A 76 -6.11 13.25 3.52
CA ALA A 76 -5.80 11.99 2.86
C ALA A 76 -4.30 11.83 2.57
N ALA A 77 -3.63 12.90 2.13
CA ALA A 77 -2.19 12.91 1.88
C ALA A 77 -1.38 12.69 3.17
N GLU A 78 -1.77 13.32 4.28
CA GLU A 78 -1.15 13.12 5.60
C GLU A 78 -1.32 11.67 6.08
N GLN A 79 -2.53 11.12 5.97
CA GLN A 79 -2.77 9.71 6.31
C GLN A 79 -1.94 8.76 5.43
N TYR A 80 -1.85 9.04 4.14
CA TYR A 80 -1.03 8.26 3.21
C TYR A 80 0.46 8.34 3.59
N GLN A 81 0.98 9.54 3.89
CA GLN A 81 2.36 9.72 4.34
C GLN A 81 2.64 8.94 5.62
N GLN A 82 1.77 9.00 6.62
CA GLN A 82 1.91 8.22 7.85
C GLN A 82 1.90 6.71 7.60
N GLN A 83 1.11 6.23 6.63
CA GLN A 83 1.13 4.83 6.23
C GLN A 83 2.44 4.45 5.56
N VAL A 84 2.96 5.29 4.67
CA VAL A 84 4.27 5.08 4.00
C VAL A 84 5.41 5.08 5.01
N GLU A 85 5.43 6.02 5.96
CA GLU A 85 6.45 6.07 7.01
C GLU A 85 6.41 4.84 7.90
N ARG A 86 5.22 4.41 8.33
CA ARG A 86 5.06 3.15 9.09
C ARG A 86 5.52 1.94 8.28
N GLY A 87 5.19 1.88 6.98
CA GLY A 87 5.66 0.85 6.06
C GLY A 87 7.18 0.81 5.97
N ASN A 88 7.81 1.95 5.73
CA ASN A 88 9.27 2.09 5.64
C ASN A 88 9.97 1.68 6.95
N GLN A 89 9.41 2.05 8.11
CA GLN A 89 9.96 1.65 9.42
C GLN A 89 9.86 0.13 9.64
N LEU A 90 8.75 -0.49 9.25
CA LEU A 90 8.57 -1.94 9.33
C LEU A 90 9.54 -2.66 8.40
N GLU A 91 9.72 -2.17 7.17
CA GLU A 91 10.67 -2.73 6.21
C GLU A 91 12.11 -2.62 6.72
N GLN A 92 12.52 -1.47 7.26
CA GLN A 92 13.84 -1.31 7.88
C GLN A 92 14.07 -2.29 9.03
N ARG A 93 13.08 -2.46 9.91
CA ARG A 93 13.16 -3.44 11.01
C ARG A 93 13.27 -4.87 10.49
N TYR A 94 12.51 -5.21 9.45
CA TYR A 94 12.55 -6.51 8.82
C TYR A 94 13.93 -6.80 8.19
N VAL A 95 14.47 -5.86 7.42
CA VAL A 95 15.79 -5.98 6.80
C VAL A 95 16.88 -6.12 7.88
N ALA A 96 16.83 -5.30 8.94
CA ALA A 96 17.77 -5.38 10.05
C ALA A 96 17.69 -6.73 10.78
N ALA A 97 16.49 -7.23 11.04
CA ALA A 97 16.29 -8.55 11.64
C ALA A 97 16.86 -9.68 10.76
N ARG A 98 16.65 -9.61 9.44
CA ARG A 98 17.21 -10.59 8.49
C ARG A 98 18.73 -10.56 8.46
N GLN A 99 19.34 -9.37 8.43
CA GLN A 99 20.80 -9.21 8.48
C GLN A 99 21.38 -9.75 9.79
N LYS A 100 20.76 -9.43 10.92
CA LYS A 100 21.16 -9.97 12.23
C LYS A 100 21.12 -11.49 12.24
N LEU A 101 20.03 -12.09 11.77
CA LEU A 101 19.87 -13.53 11.74
C LEU A 101 20.93 -14.20 10.85
N ALA A 102 21.22 -13.63 9.68
CA ALA A 102 22.29 -14.12 8.80
C ALA A 102 23.68 -14.04 9.46
N ALA A 103 23.97 -12.94 10.16
CA ALA A 103 25.23 -12.76 10.89
C ALA A 103 25.36 -13.73 12.07
N ASP A 104 24.27 -13.93 12.82
CA ASP A 104 24.20 -14.85 13.96
C ASP A 104 24.41 -16.30 13.48
N ASN A 105 23.81 -16.70 12.37
CA ASN A 105 24.05 -18.01 11.75
C ASN A 105 25.50 -18.18 11.29
N ALA A 106 26.09 -17.18 10.64
CA ALA A 106 27.49 -17.25 10.22
C ALA A 106 28.45 -17.34 11.43
N ALA A 107 28.11 -16.69 12.55
CA ALA A 107 28.86 -16.81 13.79
C ALA A 107 28.68 -18.20 14.43
N LEU A 108 27.47 -18.75 14.42
CA LEU A 108 27.17 -20.09 14.89
C LEU A 108 27.94 -21.13 14.09
N GLN A 109 27.94 -21.04 12.75
CA GLN A 109 28.70 -21.94 11.89
C GLN A 109 30.20 -21.93 12.22
N ARG A 110 30.80 -20.75 12.46
CA ARG A 110 32.20 -20.66 12.89
C ARG A 110 32.45 -21.35 14.23
N LYS A 111 31.51 -21.28 15.18
CA LYS A 111 31.61 -21.98 16.46
C LYS A 111 31.50 -23.49 16.27
N ILE A 112 30.59 -23.97 15.41
CA ILE A 112 30.45 -25.38 15.03
C ILE A 112 31.79 -25.88 14.47
N ASP A 113 32.40 -25.12 13.57
CA ASP A 113 33.69 -25.47 12.97
C ASP A 113 34.79 -25.56 14.03
N HIS A 114 34.81 -24.63 14.99
CA HIS A 114 35.78 -24.62 16.08
C HIS A 114 35.64 -25.85 17.00
N VAL A 115 34.41 -26.25 17.36
CA VAL A 115 34.17 -27.34 18.32
C VAL A 115 34.18 -28.74 17.71
N THR A 116 34.15 -28.86 16.38
CA THR A 116 34.09 -30.17 15.69
C THR A 116 35.42 -30.61 15.08
N GLN A 117 36.41 -29.72 14.97
CA GLN A 117 37.71 -30.06 14.38
C GLN A 117 38.71 -30.66 15.38
N GLN A 118 38.72 -30.15 16.61
CA GLN A 118 39.76 -30.48 17.60
C GLN A 118 39.22 -30.49 19.02
N TYR A 119 39.77 -31.36 19.87
CA TYR A 119 39.52 -31.38 21.31
C TYR A 119 40.85 -31.32 22.08
N ILE A 120 40.79 -30.86 23.32
CA ILE A 120 41.94 -30.84 24.23
C ILE A 120 41.81 -32.04 25.17
N ASP A 121 42.83 -32.90 25.20
CA ASP A 121 42.85 -34.04 26.11
C ASP A 121 43.17 -33.64 27.56
N GLU A 122 43.06 -34.59 28.49
CA GLU A 122 43.31 -34.36 29.93
C GLU A 122 44.72 -33.84 30.23
N LYS A 123 45.66 -33.95 29.28
CA LYS A 123 47.05 -33.50 29.39
C LYS A 123 47.28 -32.15 28.69
N GLY A 124 46.23 -31.50 28.22
CA GLY A 124 46.30 -30.19 27.55
C GLY A 124 46.73 -30.26 26.09
N LYS A 125 46.79 -31.45 25.47
CA LYS A 125 47.24 -31.60 24.07
C LYS A 125 46.04 -31.57 23.12
N VAL A 126 46.19 -30.81 22.03
CA VAL A 126 45.21 -30.74 20.94
C VAL A 126 45.22 -32.05 20.14
N GLN A 127 44.05 -32.65 19.98
CA GLN A 127 43.83 -33.90 19.26
C GLN A 127 42.71 -33.71 18.21
N PRO A 128 42.80 -34.32 17.02
CA PRO A 128 41.73 -34.26 16.04
C PRO A 128 40.51 -35.06 16.53
N VAL A 129 39.31 -34.51 16.31
CA VAL A 129 38.07 -35.25 16.61
C VAL A 129 37.87 -36.33 15.53
N GLN A 130 37.83 -37.60 15.94
CA GLN A 130 37.38 -38.70 15.08
C GLN A 130 35.98 -39.14 15.51
N CYS A 131 34.96 -38.59 14.86
CA CYS A 131 33.57 -39.02 14.99
C CYS A 131 33.15 -39.70 13.69
N VAL A 132 32.74 -40.97 13.75
CA VAL A 132 32.27 -41.72 12.58
C VAL A 132 30.79 -41.99 12.75
N PHE A 133 29.99 -41.41 11.86
CA PHE A 133 28.58 -41.79 11.73
C PHE A 133 28.45 -42.93 10.72
N THR A 134 27.63 -43.90 11.08
CA THR A 134 27.29 -45.02 10.20
C THR A 134 26.14 -44.63 9.26
N ARG A 135 25.97 -45.37 8.16
CA ARG A 135 24.83 -45.16 7.24
C ARG A 135 23.50 -45.36 7.95
N GLY A 136 23.41 -46.35 8.84
CA GLY A 136 22.24 -46.60 9.68
C GLY A 136 21.94 -45.45 10.63
N PHE A 137 22.96 -44.83 11.24
CA PHE A 137 22.77 -43.63 12.06
C PHE A 137 22.12 -42.50 11.24
N VAL A 138 22.66 -42.20 10.05
CA VAL A 138 22.15 -41.12 9.20
C VAL A 138 20.73 -41.43 8.69
N GLN A 139 20.44 -42.70 8.42
CA GLN A 139 19.09 -43.14 8.05
C GLN A 139 18.07 -42.88 9.16
N HIS A 140 18.38 -43.24 10.41
CA HIS A 140 17.52 -42.94 11.56
C HIS A 140 17.41 -41.44 11.85
N TYR A 141 18.51 -40.71 11.69
CA TYR A 141 18.54 -39.25 11.80
C TYR A 141 17.58 -38.60 10.79
N ASN A 142 17.66 -38.96 9.51
CA ASN A 142 16.78 -38.44 8.46
C ASN A 142 15.31 -38.85 8.68
N ALA A 143 15.06 -40.08 9.14
CA ALA A 143 13.72 -40.55 9.46
C ALA A 143 13.07 -39.72 10.58
N ALA A 144 13.85 -39.20 11.54
CA ALA A 144 13.34 -38.30 12.57
C ALA A 144 12.84 -36.95 12.01
N PHE A 145 13.36 -36.52 10.85
CA PHE A 145 12.86 -35.36 10.10
C PHE A 145 11.75 -35.73 9.09
N GLY A 146 11.24 -36.96 9.12
CA GLY A 146 10.18 -37.43 8.22
C GLY A 146 10.64 -37.77 6.80
N LEU A 147 11.95 -37.82 6.55
CA LEU A 147 12.49 -38.22 5.25
C LEU A 147 12.47 -39.75 5.14
N SER A 148 11.79 -40.30 4.12
CA SER A 148 11.69 -41.77 3.99
C SER A 148 13.05 -42.40 3.65
N ALA A 149 13.37 -43.51 4.34
CA ALA A 149 14.58 -44.30 4.13
C ALA A 149 14.74 -44.85 2.71
N ASN A 150 13.65 -44.87 1.93
CA ASN A 150 13.61 -45.42 0.58
C ASN A 150 14.31 -44.52 -0.46
N SER A 151 14.68 -43.29 -0.08
CA SER A 151 15.42 -42.37 -0.96
C SER A 151 16.91 -42.77 -1.12
N ALA A 152 17.43 -43.67 -0.28
CA ALA A 152 18.77 -44.25 -0.39
C ALA A 152 18.76 -45.58 -1.19
N SER A 153 18.01 -45.60 -2.30
CA SER A 153 17.84 -46.77 -3.17
C SER A 153 19.15 -47.27 -3.83
N ASP A 154 20.28 -46.59 -3.65
CA ASP A 154 21.59 -47.05 -4.12
C ASP A 154 22.24 -48.13 -3.24
N ILE A 155 21.82 -48.30 -1.99
CA ILE A 155 22.35 -49.37 -1.12
C ILE A 155 21.92 -50.75 -1.63
N THR A 156 20.67 -50.86 -2.11
CA THR A 156 20.15 -52.12 -2.67
C THR A 156 20.61 -52.39 -4.10
N ALA A 157 21.03 -51.37 -4.86
CA ALA A 157 21.52 -51.54 -6.23
C ALA A 157 22.93 -52.17 -6.30
N ALA A 158 23.80 -51.86 -5.34
CA ALA A 158 25.14 -52.46 -5.27
C ALA A 158 25.09 -53.92 -4.82
N ALA A 159 24.25 -54.26 -3.83
CA ALA A 159 24.08 -55.64 -3.34
C ALA A 159 23.42 -56.57 -4.38
N ARG A 160 22.54 -56.05 -5.25
CA ARG A 160 21.93 -56.84 -6.34
C ARG A 160 22.92 -57.18 -7.47
N ARG A 161 24.00 -56.42 -7.63
CA ARG A 161 24.94 -56.57 -8.75
C ARG A 161 26.02 -57.64 -8.50
N THR A 162 26.19 -58.10 -7.27
CA THR A 162 27.21 -59.10 -6.88
C THR A 162 26.68 -60.51 -6.61
N GLY A 163 25.39 -60.77 -6.84
CA GLY A 163 24.84 -62.14 -6.81
C GLY A 163 24.96 -62.87 -5.46
N ALA A 164 25.19 -62.15 -4.37
CA ALA A 164 25.28 -62.76 -3.04
C ALA A 164 23.88 -62.87 -2.41
N ALA A 165 23.41 -64.11 -2.24
CA ALA A 165 22.29 -64.42 -1.37
C ALA A 165 22.68 -64.10 0.08
N SER A 166 22.43 -62.86 0.53
CA SER A 166 22.77 -62.40 1.89
C SER A 166 21.74 -61.38 2.38
N GLY A 167 20.45 -61.73 2.27
CA GLY A 167 19.30 -60.82 2.34
C GLY A 167 18.97 -60.17 3.69
N ALA A 168 19.86 -60.20 4.69
CA ALA A 168 19.69 -59.45 5.95
C ALA A 168 21.04 -59.06 6.54
N SER A 169 22.00 -60.00 6.57
CA SER A 169 23.37 -59.75 7.06
C SER A 169 24.11 -58.70 6.22
N ALA A 170 24.00 -58.74 4.89
CA ALA A 170 24.67 -57.76 4.04
C ALA A 170 24.04 -56.36 4.12
N ILE A 171 22.77 -56.27 4.52
CA ILE A 171 22.09 -54.98 4.78
C ILE A 171 22.53 -54.43 6.13
N ALA A 172 22.58 -55.27 7.17
CA ALA A 172 23.12 -54.89 8.49
C ALA A 172 24.59 -54.45 8.40
N ASP A 173 25.42 -55.14 7.62
CA ASP A 173 26.82 -54.75 7.40
C ASP A 173 26.93 -53.45 6.59
N ALA A 174 25.99 -53.18 5.68
CA ALA A 174 25.93 -51.92 4.95
C ALA A 174 25.51 -50.73 5.84
N GLU A 175 24.62 -50.94 6.81
CA GLU A 175 24.23 -49.90 7.77
C GLU A 175 25.38 -49.48 8.68
N LEU A 176 26.32 -50.38 9.00
CA LEU A 176 27.49 -50.11 9.82
C LEU A 176 28.64 -49.41 9.05
N GLN A 177 28.55 -49.32 7.72
CA GLN A 177 29.55 -48.59 6.92
C GLN A 177 29.55 -47.10 7.25
N ARG A 178 30.71 -46.44 7.10
CA ARG A 178 30.85 -44.99 7.24
C ARG A 178 29.92 -44.28 6.25
N SER A 179 29.13 -43.33 6.74
CA SER A 179 28.17 -42.57 5.91
C SER A 179 28.81 -41.44 5.10
N GLY A 180 30.00 -40.98 5.50
CA GLY A 180 30.63 -39.77 4.95
C GLY A 180 30.10 -38.47 5.55
N VAL A 181 29.06 -38.53 6.39
CA VAL A 181 28.54 -37.40 7.15
C VAL A 181 29.45 -37.12 8.35
N SER A 182 29.79 -35.86 8.55
CA SER A 182 30.62 -35.39 9.64
C SER A 182 29.80 -34.81 10.80
N GLN A 183 30.44 -34.59 11.96
CA GLN A 183 29.81 -33.94 13.11
C GLN A 183 29.36 -32.51 12.78
N ARG A 184 30.12 -31.82 11.93
CA ARG A 184 29.77 -30.50 11.40
C ARG A 184 28.45 -30.55 10.63
N ASP A 185 28.24 -31.56 9.77
CA ASP A 185 27.03 -31.66 8.95
C ASP A 185 25.78 -31.87 9.83
N ILE A 186 25.88 -32.72 10.86
CA ILE A 186 24.79 -32.94 11.82
C ILE A 186 24.47 -31.66 12.61
N LEU A 187 25.49 -30.97 13.15
CA LEU A 187 25.29 -29.73 13.90
C LEU A 187 24.76 -28.60 13.01
N ALA A 188 25.25 -28.47 11.78
CA ALA A 188 24.77 -27.48 10.82
C ALA A 188 23.29 -27.74 10.51
N ASN A 189 22.91 -28.98 10.18
CA ASN A 189 21.51 -29.29 9.89
C ASN A 189 20.59 -29.03 11.09
N ILE A 190 20.98 -29.38 12.33
CA ILE A 190 20.16 -29.07 13.51
C ILE A 190 20.05 -27.56 13.72
N SER A 191 21.12 -26.81 13.51
CA SER A 191 21.13 -25.35 13.67
C SER A 191 20.22 -24.66 12.65
N ASP A 192 20.31 -25.07 11.37
CA ASP A 192 19.46 -24.54 10.29
C ASP A 192 17.98 -24.88 10.53
N ASN A 193 17.69 -26.10 10.99
CA ASN A 193 16.32 -26.45 11.38
C ASN A 193 15.86 -25.65 12.61
N GLY A 194 16.74 -25.39 13.58
CA GLY A 194 16.47 -24.52 14.72
C GLY A 194 16.05 -23.11 14.30
N GLU A 195 16.75 -22.49 13.34
CA GLU A 195 16.34 -21.21 12.75
C GLU A 195 14.93 -21.30 12.15
N ARG A 196 14.67 -22.34 11.35
CA ARG A 196 13.35 -22.54 10.72
C ARG A 196 12.23 -22.69 11.74
N TYR A 197 12.47 -23.43 12.82
CA TYR A 197 11.49 -23.60 13.90
C TYR A 197 11.24 -22.29 14.65
N GLN A 198 12.28 -21.50 14.95
CA GLN A 198 12.12 -20.19 15.57
C GLN A 198 11.34 -19.23 14.66
N ALA A 199 11.64 -19.22 13.36
CA ALA A 199 10.92 -18.41 12.38
C ALA A 199 9.45 -18.82 12.23
N LEU A 200 9.14 -20.13 12.29
CA LEU A 200 7.77 -20.62 12.29
C LEU A 200 7.03 -20.24 13.58
N SER A 201 7.67 -20.39 14.74
CA SER A 201 7.10 -19.99 16.03
C SER A 201 6.78 -18.50 16.07
N ALA A 202 7.66 -17.64 15.54
CA ALA A 202 7.41 -16.22 15.42
C ALA A 202 6.20 -15.90 14.53
N GLN A 203 6.05 -16.60 13.39
CA GLN A 203 4.90 -16.43 12.51
C GLN A 203 3.57 -16.88 13.16
N VAL A 204 3.59 -18.01 13.87
CA VAL A 204 2.40 -18.51 14.60
C VAL A 204 1.99 -17.53 15.69
N ASN A 205 2.94 -17.01 16.48
CA ASN A 205 2.64 -16.02 17.52
C ASN A 205 2.08 -14.73 16.92
N ALA A 206 2.67 -14.23 15.83
CA ALA A 206 2.15 -13.06 15.15
C ALA A 206 0.70 -13.25 14.63
N LEU A 207 0.36 -14.48 14.18
CA LEU A 207 -1.01 -14.80 13.77
C LEU A 207 -1.97 -14.85 14.96
N LEU A 208 -1.54 -15.40 16.10
CA LEU A 208 -2.34 -15.41 17.33
C LEU A 208 -2.60 -13.98 17.81
N ASP A 209 -1.58 -13.13 17.86
CA ASP A 209 -1.72 -11.72 18.22
C ASP A 209 -2.70 -11.01 17.26
N TYR A 210 -2.59 -11.27 15.95
CA TYR A 210 -3.52 -10.70 14.97
C TYR A 210 -4.97 -11.15 15.22
N ILE A 211 -5.20 -12.43 15.49
CA ILE A 211 -6.55 -12.94 15.79
C ILE A 211 -7.10 -12.32 17.08
N GLU A 212 -6.27 -12.20 18.12
CA GLU A 212 -6.67 -11.59 19.40
C GLU A 212 -7.04 -10.12 19.21
N THR A 213 -6.26 -9.35 18.45
CA THR A 213 -6.58 -7.95 18.13
C THR A 213 -7.88 -7.82 17.33
N LEU A 214 -8.15 -8.73 16.39
CA LEU A 214 -9.41 -8.74 15.65
C LEU A 214 -10.62 -9.08 16.54
N GLN A 215 -10.46 -10.00 17.50
CA GLN A 215 -11.51 -10.34 18.45
C GLN A 215 -11.82 -9.15 19.38
N GLN A 216 -10.78 -8.50 19.90
CA GLN A 216 -10.93 -7.30 20.73
C GLN A 216 -11.58 -6.15 19.94
N ALA A 217 -11.14 -5.90 18.69
CA ALA A 217 -11.76 -4.89 17.83
C ALA A 217 -13.24 -5.22 17.50
N GLY A 218 -13.56 -6.51 17.33
CA GLY A 218 -14.92 -7.00 17.10
C GLY A 218 -15.82 -6.87 18.34
N GLU A 219 -15.29 -7.09 19.54
CA GLU A 219 -15.98 -6.82 20.81
C GLU A 219 -16.21 -5.31 21.01
N VAL A 220 -15.21 -4.48 20.71
CA VAL A 220 -15.32 -3.01 20.79
C VAL A 220 -16.40 -2.48 19.84
N THR A 221 -16.57 -3.05 18.65
CA THR A 221 -17.65 -2.65 17.73
C THR A 221 -19.06 -3.14 18.12
N ARG A 222 -19.21 -3.96 19.17
CA ARG A 222 -20.50 -4.55 19.57
C ARG A 222 -21.13 -3.86 20.78
N GLU A 223 -20.41 -2.97 21.46
CA GLU A 223 -20.89 -2.20 22.62
C GLU A 223 -21.37 -0.77 22.28
N ASP A 224 -21.45 -0.42 20.99
CA ASP A 224 -22.03 0.84 20.49
C ASP A 224 -23.40 0.61 19.80
#